data_AF-A0AAJ3B1U7-F1
#
_entry.id   AF-A0AAJ3B1U7-F1
#
_cell.length_a   1.000
_cell.length_b   1.000
_cell.length_c   1.000
_cell.angle_alpha   90.00
_cell.angle_beta   90.00
_cell.angle_gamma   90.00
#
_symmetry.space_group_name_H-M   'P 1'
#
loop_
_entity.id
_entity.type
_entity.pdbx_description
1 polymer ?
#
loop_
_entity_poly.entity_id
_entity_poly.type
_entity_poly.pdbx_seq_one_letter_code
_entity_poly.pdbx_strand_id
1 'polypeptide(L)' 'MPIYEEMKAQLQELVDLVKQDEQYTAAVAHGAIEANQGTSLAHQQRAARIVELKRNYGLK' A
#
# COMPACT_ATOMS: atom_id res chain seq x y z
N MET A 1 -22.97 -5.21 12.51
CA MET A 1 -21.77 -5.70 13.24
C MET A 1 -20.58 -4.85 12.81
N PRO A 2 -20.22 -3.80 13.56
CA PRO A 2 -19.26 -2.79 13.11
C PRO A 2 -17.86 -3.34 12.84
N ILE A 3 -17.42 -4.35 13.61
CA ILE A 3 -16.09 -4.96 13.48
C ILE A 3 -15.91 -5.65 12.13
N TYR A 4 -16.93 -6.34 11.61
CA TYR A 4 -16.82 -7.05 10.33
C TYR A 4 -16.70 -6.07 9.15
N GLU A 5 -17.46 -4.97 9.18
CA GLU A 5 -17.37 -3.94 8.14
C GLU A 5 -16.03 -3.19 8.20
N GLU A 6 -15.51 -2.94 9.41
CA GLU A 6 -14.17 -2.37 9.59
C GLU A 6 -13.08 -3.30 9.07
N MET A 7 -13.18 -4.60 9.37
CA MET A 7 -12.23 -5.59 8.83
C MET A 7 -12.28 -5.64 7.31
N LYS A 8 -13.48 -5.64 6.72
CA LYS A 8 -13.66 -5.63 5.27
C LYS A 8 -13.05 -4.38 4.64
N ALA A 9 -13.24 -3.21 5.26
CA ALA A 9 -12.67 -1.95 4.79
C ALA A 9 -11.13 -1.97 4.84
N GLN A 10 -10.55 -2.46 5.94
CA GLN A 10 -9.09 -2.58 6.10
C GLN A 10 -8.46 -3.61 5.14
N LEU A 11 -9.14 -4.73 4.87
CA LEU A 11 -8.68 -5.70 3.88
C LEU A 11 -8.76 -5.14 2.46
N GLN A 12 -9.82 -4.39 2.15
CA GLN A 12 -9.95 -3.70 0.86
C GLN A 12 -8.85 -2.65 0.70
N GLU A 13 -8.59 -1.85 1.74
CA GLU A 13 -7.49 -0.89 1.79
C GLU A 13 -6.14 -1.58 1.50
N LEU A 14 -5.87 -2.71 2.16
CA LEU A 14 -4.63 -3.46 1.95
C LEU A 14 -4.46 -3.90 0.48
N VAL A 15 -5.51 -4.44 -0.14
CA VAL A 15 -5.47 -4.87 -1.55
C VAL A 15 -5.17 -3.68 -2.47
N ASP A 16 -5.82 -2.54 -2.24
CA ASP A 16 -5.65 -1.36 -3.08
C ASP A 16 -4.25 -0.75 -2.92
N LEU A 17 -3.73 -0.70 -1.69
CA LEU A 17 -2.37 -0.21 -1.43
C LEU A 17 -1.32 -1.10 -2.09
N VAL A 18 -1.43 -2.44 -1.99
CA VAL A 18 -0.48 -3.36 -2.64
C VAL A 18 -0.46 -3.17 -4.15
N LYS A 19 -1.63 -3.07 -4.79
CA LYS A 19 -1.71 -2.82 -6.24
C LYS A 19 -1.06 -1.51 -6.64
N GLN A 20 -1.30 -0.44 -5.88
CA GLN A 20 -0.67 0.85 -6.17
C GLN A 20 0.85 0.78 -5.99
N ASP A 21 1.34 0.05 -4.99
CA ASP A 21 2.77 -0.12 -4.72
C ASP A 21 3.48 -0.88 -5.85
N GLU A 22 2.86 -1.95 -6.35
CA GLU A 22 3.34 -2.69 -7.53
C GLU A 22 3.37 -1.81 -8.78
N GLN A 23 2.30 -1.05 -9.03
CA GLN A 23 2.23 -0.13 -10.17
C GLN A 23 3.28 0.97 -10.08
N TYR A 24 3.50 1.55 -8.90
CA TYR A 24 4.54 2.54 -8.68
C TYR A 24 5.92 1.96 -8.94
N THR A 25 6.22 0.79 -8.36
CA THR A 25 7.52 0.11 -8.53
C THR A 25 7.78 -0.19 -10.01
N ALA A 26 6.77 -0.69 -10.74
CA ALA A 26 6.88 -0.94 -12.16
C ALA A 26 7.10 0.37 -12.96
N ALA A 27 6.34 1.42 -12.67
CA ALA A 27 6.47 2.70 -13.35
C ALA A 27 7.84 3.36 -13.12
N VAL A 28 8.40 3.24 -11.91
CA VAL A 28 9.76 3.70 -11.60
C VAL A 28 10.80 2.85 -12.35
N ALA A 29 10.68 1.52 -12.34
CA ALA A 29 11.61 0.62 -13.02
C ALA A 29 11.63 0.84 -14.54
N HIS A 30 10.48 1.16 -15.14
CA HIS A 30 10.37 1.49 -16.56
C HIS A 30 10.72 2.96 -16.89
N GLY A 31 11.05 3.78 -15.89
CA GLY A 31 11.36 5.20 -16.07
C GLY A 31 10.15 6.07 -16.44
N ALA A 32 8.93 5.55 -16.28
CA ALA A 32 7.69 6.30 -16.52
C ALA A 32 7.39 7.30 -15.40
N ILE A 33 7.94 7.08 -14.19
CA ILE A 33 7.86 8.00 -13.05
C ILE A 33 9.28 8.22 -12.50
N GLU A 34 9.65 9.47 -12.30
CA GLU A 34 10.86 9.81 -11.54
C GLU A 34 10.59 9.65 -10.04
N ALA A 35 11.45 8.89 -9.35
CA ALA A 35 11.46 8.76 -7.90
C ALA A 35 12.01 10.04 -7.23
N ASN A 36 11.33 11.16 -7.43
CA ASN A 36 11.61 12.41 -6.73
C ASN A 36 11.16 12.34 -5.26
N GLN A 37 11.50 13.35 -4.45
CA GLN A 37 11.19 13.36 -3.01
C GLN A 37 9.70 13.17 -2.70
N GLY A 38 8.80 13.78 -3.49
CA GLY A 38 7.36 13.67 -3.27
C GLY A 38 6.82 12.27 -3.53
N THR A 39 7.21 11.67 -4.65
CA THR A 39 6.76 10.31 -5.01
C THR A 39 7.40 9.25 -4.10
N SER A 40 8.65 9.46 -3.69
CA SER A 40 9.36 8.60 -2.74
C SER A 40 8.71 8.62 -1.36
N LEU A 41 8.32 9.80 -0.86
CA LEU A 41 7.64 9.93 0.43
C LEU A 41 6.26 9.25 0.39
N ALA A 42 5.50 9.43 -0.68
CA ALA A 42 4.21 8.77 -0.86
C ALA A 42 4.35 7.23 -0.91
N HIS A 43 5.38 6.72 -1.59
CA HIS A 43 5.69 5.30 -1.60
C HIS A 43 6.08 4.79 -0.20
N GLN A 44 6.92 5.52 0.55
CA GLN A 44 7.28 5.14 1.93
C GLN A 44 6.07 5.08 2.87
N GLN A 45 5.16 6.06 2.79
CA GLN A 45 3.94 6.07 3.59
C GLN A 45 3.04 4.88 3.25
N ARG A 46 2.89 4.57 1.95
CA ARG A 46 2.14 3.40 1.48
C ARG A 46 2.75 2.10 1.99
N ALA A 47 4.07 1.93 1.86
CA ALA A 47 4.77 0.74 2.33
C ALA A 47 4.59 0.55 3.84
N ALA A 48 4.69 1.63 4.63
CA ALA A 48 4.45 1.60 6.07
C ALA A 48 3.01 1.14 6.41
N ARG A 49 2.01 1.67 5.70
CA ARG A 49 0.61 1.29 5.90
C ARG A 49 0.32 -0.16 5.52
N ILE A 50 0.92 -0.66 4.44
CA ILE A 50 0.85 -2.08 4.04
C ILE A 50 1.41 -2.97 5.16
N VAL A 51 2.57 -2.62 5.71
CA VAL A 51 3.20 -3.40 6.81
C VAL A 51 2.31 -3.41 8.06
N GLU A 52 1.73 -2.27 8.43
CA GLU A 52 0.80 -2.17 9.55
C GLU A 52 -0.44 -3.06 9.35
N LEU A 53 -1.11 -2.97 8.20
CA LEU A 53 -2.28 -3.77 7.88
C LEU A 53 -1.95 -5.26 7.85
N LYS A 54 -0.85 -5.66 7.20
CA LYS A 54 -0.40 -7.07 7.20
C LYS A 54 -0.20 -7.60 8.61
N ARG A 55 0.44 -6.81 9.48
CA ARG A 55 0.66 -7.18 10.89
C ARG A 55 -0.66 -7.37 11.64
N ASN A 56 -1.64 -6.49 11.44
CA ASN A 56 -2.95 -6.58 12.09
C ASN A 56 -3.70 -7.87 11.73
N TYR A 57 -3.46 -8.41 10.54
CA TYR A 57 -4.08 -9.65 10.06
C TYR A 57 -3.17 -10.89 10.16
N GLY A 58 -1.96 -10.77 10.73
CA GLY A 58 -1.01 -11.88 10.82
C GLY A 58 -0.47 -12.38 9.48
N LEU A 59 -0.49 -11.53 8.45
CA LEU A 59 0.02 -11.82 7.11
C LEU A 59 1.52 -11.53 7.05
N LYS A 60 2.28 -12.42 6.39
CA LYS A 60 3.73 -12.27 6.18
C LYS A 60 4.06 -11.41 4.95
#